data_AF-T0HSX2-F1
#
_entry.id   AF-T0HSX2-F1
#
_cell.length_a   1.000
_cell.length_b   1.000
_cell.length_c   1.000
_cell.angle_alpha   90.00
_cell.angle_beta   90.00
_cell.angle_gamma   90.00
#
_symmetry.space_group_name_H-M   'P 1'
#
loop_
_entity.id
_entity.type
_entity.pdbx_description
1 polymer ?
#
loop_
_entity_poly.entity_id
_entity_poly.type
_entity_poly.pdbx_seq_one_letter_code
_entity_poly.pdbx_strand_id
1 'polypeptide(L)'
;MAIFPRPASPRSALHDLWSYFRAQRPHKWPILGLSVAITWLIVWVFVLDANTNTMPTRNQIIYVQNWDASRSDAAIILQQKIDLAKHEAALEKKQKEMQHVADMFGIDWREDEARNRARRQEALKQINAQLDSRLARAEAAGKPATGPAQP
;
A
#
# COMPACT_ATOMS: atom_id res chain seq x y z
N MET A 1 13.26 -58.81 -25.50
CA MET A 1 13.97 -57.82 -24.67
C MET A 1 12.92 -57.00 -23.94
N ALA A 2 13.00 -56.85 -22.62
CA ALA A 2 12.00 -56.08 -21.87
C ALA A 2 12.21 -54.57 -22.11
N ILE A 3 11.14 -53.89 -22.54
CA ILE A 3 11.14 -52.48 -22.98
C ILE A 3 10.86 -51.50 -21.81
N PHE A 4 10.52 -52.00 -20.63
CA PHE A 4 10.20 -51.17 -19.46
C PHE A 4 11.23 -51.31 -18.32
N PRO A 5 11.61 -50.19 -17.66
CA PRO A 5 12.47 -50.24 -16.48
C PRO A 5 11.77 -51.00 -15.35
N ARG A 6 12.54 -51.82 -14.62
CA ARG A 6 12.02 -52.57 -13.47
C ARG A 6 11.50 -51.58 -12.42
N PRO A 7 10.34 -51.84 -11.78
CA PRO A 7 9.81 -50.94 -10.76
C PRO A 7 10.81 -50.84 -9.60
N ALA A 8 11.31 -49.62 -9.37
CA ALA A 8 12.18 -49.35 -8.24
C ALA A 8 11.36 -49.45 -6.95
N SER A 9 11.75 -50.35 -6.04
CA SER A 9 11.09 -50.43 -4.74
C SER A 9 11.52 -49.24 -3.85
N PRO A 10 10.62 -48.66 -3.04
CA PRO A 10 10.97 -47.55 -2.13
C PRO A 10 12.14 -47.89 -1.21
N ARG A 11 12.20 -49.15 -0.76
CA ARG A 11 13.29 -49.66 0.08
C ARG A 11 14.63 -49.68 -0.68
N SER A 12 14.62 -50.05 -1.96
CA SER A 12 15.82 -50.01 -2.80
C SER A 12 16.28 -48.57 -3.05
N ALA A 13 15.36 -47.64 -3.27
CA ALA A 13 15.68 -46.22 -3.49
C ALA A 13 16.30 -45.58 -2.24
N LEU A 14 15.76 -45.86 -1.05
CA LEU A 14 16.34 -45.39 0.22
C LEU A 14 17.72 -46.00 0.48
N HIS A 15 17.91 -47.28 0.17
CA HIS A 15 19.22 -47.93 0.31
C HIS A 15 20.25 -47.33 -0.64
N ASP A 16 19.87 -47.07 -1.89
CA ASP A 16 20.70 -46.41 -2.90
C ASP A 16 21.09 -44.99 -2.45
N LEU A 17 20.14 -44.18 -1.98
CA LEU A 17 20.41 -42.85 -1.43
C LEU A 17 21.40 -42.91 -0.26
N TRP A 18 21.19 -43.84 0.68
CA TRP A 18 22.07 -44.00 1.83
C TRP A 18 23.47 -44.50 1.44
N SER A 19 23.56 -45.37 0.44
CA SER A 19 24.83 -45.83 -0.13
C SER A 19 25.62 -44.67 -0.74
N TYR A 20 24.94 -43.75 -1.43
CA TYR A 20 25.54 -42.53 -1.99
C TYR A 20 26.07 -41.61 -0.89
N PHE A 21 25.32 -41.45 0.20
CA PHE A 21 25.77 -40.68 1.36
C PHE A 21 26.96 -41.31 2.10
N ARG A 22 27.11 -42.63 2.10
CA ARG A 22 28.29 -43.30 2.69
C ARG A 22 29.53 -43.24 1.79
N ALA A 23 29.37 -43.15 0.48
CA ALA A 23 30.49 -43.12 -0.45
C ALA A 23 31.39 -41.90 -0.21
N GLN A 24 32.71 -42.12 -0.12
CA GLN A 24 33.70 -41.05 -0.05
C GLN A 24 33.88 -40.43 -1.43
N ARG A 25 33.21 -39.31 -1.67
CA ARG A 25 33.31 -38.53 -2.91
C ARG A 25 33.79 -37.12 -2.59
N PRO A 26 34.74 -36.57 -3.37
CA PRO A 26 35.14 -35.18 -3.22
C PRO A 26 33.93 -34.27 -3.50
N HIS A 27 33.87 -33.14 -2.80
CA HIS A 27 32.86 -32.08 -2.98
C HIS A 27 31.39 -32.39 -2.61
N LYS A 28 31.05 -33.60 -2.16
CA LYS A 28 29.68 -33.97 -1.73
C LYS A 28 29.10 -33.02 -0.67
N TRP A 29 29.86 -32.78 0.40
CA TRP A 29 29.43 -31.94 1.51
C TRP A 29 29.37 -30.44 1.16
N PRO A 30 30.36 -29.86 0.45
CA PRO A 30 30.25 -28.49 -0.05
C PRO A 30 29.02 -28.23 -0.93
N ILE A 31 28.73 -29.13 -1.87
CA ILE A 31 27.57 -28.97 -2.78
C ILE A 31 26.25 -29.10 -2.01
N LEU A 32 26.16 -30.08 -1.10
CA LEU A 32 24.98 -30.24 -0.24
C LEU A 32 24.77 -28.99 0.61
N GLY A 33 25.83 -28.48 1.24
CA GLY A 33 25.79 -27.27 2.05
C GLY A 33 25.35 -26.05 1.24
N LEU A 34 25.89 -25.87 0.03
CA LEU A 34 25.51 -24.77 -0.86
C LEU A 34 24.03 -24.85 -1.27
N SER A 35 23.55 -26.05 -1.61
CA SER A 35 22.15 -26.25 -1.97
C SER A 35 21.22 -25.91 -0.81
N VAL A 36 21.53 -26.39 0.40
CA VAL A 36 20.74 -26.07 1.60
C VAL A 36 20.80 -24.58 1.90
N ALA A 37 21.97 -23.94 1.77
CA ALA A 37 22.15 -22.52 2.03
C ALA A 37 21.31 -21.65 1.08
N ILE A 38 21.30 -21.95 -0.22
CA ILE A 38 20.49 -21.20 -1.19
C ILE A 38 19.00 -21.38 -0.91
N THR A 39 18.54 -22.61 -0.64
CA THR A 39 17.13 -22.85 -0.28
C THR A 39 16.75 -22.12 1.00
N TRP A 40 17.61 -22.15 2.01
CA TRP A 40 17.36 -21.45 3.27
C TRP A 40 17.35 -19.93 3.08
N LEU A 41 18.23 -19.38 2.24
CA LEU A 41 18.27 -17.96 1.92
C LEU A 41 16.96 -17.49 1.26
N ILE A 42 16.39 -18.26 0.35
CA ILE A 42 15.10 -17.95 -0.26
C ILE A 42 13.99 -17.93 0.81
N VAL A 43 13.92 -18.96 1.65
CA VAL A 43 12.93 -19.02 2.75
C VAL A 43 13.13 -17.86 3.73
N TRP A 44 14.38 -17.53 4.06
CA TRP A 44 14.73 -16.42 4.93
C TRP A 44 14.25 -15.08 4.39
N VAL A 45 14.42 -14.83 3.09
CA VAL A 45 13.91 -13.61 2.43
C VAL A 45 12.39 -13.52 2.57
N PHE A 46 11.65 -14.62 2.36
CA PHE A 46 10.20 -14.64 2.55
C PHE A 46 9.80 -14.40 4.01
N VAL A 47 10.55 -14.92 4.99
CA VAL A 47 10.29 -14.67 6.41
C VAL A 47 10.50 -13.20 6.78
N LEU A 48 11.55 -12.56 6.25
CA LEU A 48 11.77 -11.12 6.44
C LEU A 48 10.67 -10.26 5.78
N ASP A 49 10.17 -10.68 4.62
CA ASP A 49 9.13 -9.98 3.85
C ASP A 49 7.68 -10.35 4.29
N ALA A 50 7.51 -11.23 5.28
CA ALA A 50 6.19 -11.70 5.70
C ALA A 50 5.26 -10.59 6.22
N ASN A 51 5.81 -9.46 6.68
CA ASN A 51 5.02 -8.34 7.19
C ASN A 51 4.50 -7.38 6.10
N THR A 52 4.98 -7.50 4.87
CA THR A 52 4.72 -6.52 3.80
C THR A 52 3.63 -6.98 2.83
N ASN A 53 3.45 -8.29 2.61
CA ASN A 53 2.51 -8.82 1.61
C ASN A 53 1.54 -9.93 2.07
N THR A 54 1.74 -10.59 3.23
CA THR A 54 0.96 -11.79 3.61
C THR A 54 0.04 -11.63 4.83
N MET A 55 0.07 -10.50 5.54
CA MET A 55 -0.93 -10.21 6.56
C MET A 55 -2.23 -9.72 5.90
N PRO A 56 -3.40 -10.33 6.19
CA PRO A 56 -4.68 -9.71 5.88
C PRO A 56 -4.66 -8.32 6.52
N THR A 57 -4.87 -7.28 5.73
CA THR A 57 -5.00 -5.91 6.21
C THR A 57 -6.09 -5.90 7.27
N ARG A 58 -5.71 -5.94 8.56
CA ARG A 58 -6.66 -5.69 9.64
C ARG A 58 -7.27 -4.33 9.32
N ASN A 59 -8.59 -4.25 9.22
CA ASN A 59 -9.30 -2.99 9.07
C ASN A 59 -8.77 -2.03 10.14
N GLN A 60 -7.99 -1.03 9.72
CA GLN A 60 -7.50 -0.02 10.63
C GLN A 60 -8.70 0.83 11.01
N ILE A 61 -9.18 0.66 12.23
CA ILE A 61 -10.19 1.55 12.80
C ILE A 61 -9.46 2.85 13.16
N ILE A 62 -9.46 3.80 12.22
CA ILE A 62 -8.89 5.13 12.44
C ILE A 62 -9.91 5.91 13.26
N TYR A 63 -9.65 6.01 14.57
CA TYR A 63 -10.43 6.86 15.46
C TYR A 63 -9.98 8.31 15.29
N VAL A 64 -10.77 9.10 14.57
CA VAL A 64 -10.56 10.55 14.49
C VAL A 64 -11.23 11.18 15.72
N GLN A 65 -10.45 11.48 16.75
CA GLN A 65 -10.94 12.23 17.91
C GLN A 65 -11.09 13.70 17.52
N ASN A 66 -12.32 14.20 17.51
CA ASN A 66 -12.60 15.63 17.33
C ASN A 66 -12.50 16.30 18.72
N TRP A 67 -11.37 16.95 19.02
CA TRP A 67 -10.96 17.32 20.38
C TRP A 67 -11.61 18.58 20.97
N ASP A 68 -12.53 19.24 20.27
CA ASP A 68 -13.15 20.47 20.77
C ASP A 68 -14.66 20.49 20.48
N ALA A 69 -15.46 20.27 21.53
CA ALA A 69 -16.91 20.32 21.47
C ALA A 69 -17.47 21.74 21.24
N SER A 70 -16.65 22.78 21.49
CA SER A 70 -17.04 24.19 21.33
C SER A 70 -16.64 24.78 19.98
N ARG A 71 -15.95 24.02 19.12
CA ARG A 71 -15.51 24.49 17.81
C ARG A 71 -16.72 24.70 16.88
N SER A 72 -16.79 25.87 16.26
CA SER A 72 -17.84 26.18 15.29
C SER A 72 -17.68 25.39 13.98
N ASP A 73 -18.81 25.00 13.39
CA ASP A 73 -18.84 24.29 12.10
C ASP A 73 -18.13 25.10 10.99
N ALA A 74 -18.23 26.43 11.01
CA ALA A 74 -17.54 27.30 10.08
C ALA A 74 -16.00 27.16 10.20
N ALA A 75 -15.47 27.13 11.44
CA ALA A 75 -14.04 26.92 11.67
C ALA A 75 -13.58 25.53 11.20
N ILE A 76 -14.41 24.50 11.36
CA ILE A 76 -14.12 23.15 10.85
C ILE A 76 -14.01 23.17 9.32
N ILE A 77 -14.96 23.80 8.64
CA ILE A 77 -15.00 23.85 7.17
C ILE A 77 -13.81 24.66 6.61
N LEU A 78 -13.45 25.78 7.26
CA LEU A 78 -12.26 26.54 6.89
C LEU A 78 -10.97 25.72 7.04
N GLN A 79 -10.86 24.95 8.13
CA GLN A 79 -9.73 24.04 8.33
C GLN A 79 -9.68 22.95 7.25
N GLN A 80 -10.84 22.38 6.89
CA GLN A 80 -10.94 21.39 5.80
C GLN A 80 -10.47 21.96 4.45
N LYS A 81 -10.76 23.23 4.14
CA LYS A 81 -10.24 23.89 2.93
C LYS A 81 -8.72 24.03 2.96
N ILE A 82 -8.16 24.40 4.10
CA ILE A 82 -6.70 24.51 4.28
C ILE A 82 -6.03 23.14 4.11
N ASP A 83 -6.59 22.10 4.73
CA ASP A 83 -6.02 20.76 4.68
C ASP A 83 -6.16 20.14 3.28
N LEU A 84 -7.25 20.42 2.57
CA LEU A 84 -7.41 20.05 1.16
C LEU A 84 -6.30 20.67 0.29
N ALA A 85 -6.00 21.97 0.46
CA ALA A 85 -4.93 22.64 -0.27
C ALA A 85 -3.55 22.07 0.06
N LYS A 86 -3.28 21.77 1.34
CA LYS A 86 -2.03 21.10 1.76
C LYS A 86 -1.88 19.72 1.13
N HIS A 87 -2.96 18.94 1.13
CA HIS A 87 -2.98 17.61 0.52
C HIS A 87 -2.75 17.70 -1.00
N GLU A 88 -3.33 18.71 -1.66
CA GLU A 88 -3.13 18.92 -3.09
C GLU A 88 -1.65 19.17 -3.41
N ALA A 89 -1.01 20.09 -2.67
CA ALA A 89 0.40 20.41 -2.82
C ALA A 89 1.32 19.22 -2.53
N ALA A 90 0.98 18.39 -1.54
CA ALA A 90 1.73 17.16 -1.24
C ALA A 90 1.63 16.15 -2.39
N LEU A 91 0.45 15.96 -2.96
CA LEU A 91 0.24 15.10 -4.13
C LEU A 91 1.01 15.61 -5.36
N GLU A 92 1.03 16.91 -5.62
CA GLU A 92 1.78 17.47 -6.75
C GLU A 92 3.29 17.21 -6.61
N LYS A 93 3.84 17.33 -5.40
CA LYS A 93 5.25 16.98 -5.14
C LYS A 93 5.52 15.52 -5.45
N LYS A 94 4.65 14.62 -4.97
CA LYS A 94 4.77 13.18 -5.24
C LYS A 94 4.63 12.85 -6.72
N GLN A 95 3.74 13.55 -7.43
CA GLN A 95 3.60 13.39 -8.88
C GLN A 95 4.89 13.79 -9.61
N LYS A 96 5.52 14.91 -9.25
CA LYS A 96 6.81 15.32 -9.85
C LYS A 96 7.93 14.31 -9.59
N GLU A 97 8.00 13.76 -8.37
CA GLU A 97 8.95 12.69 -8.04
C GLU A 97 8.74 11.47 -8.95
N MET A 98 7.49 11.04 -9.13
CA MET A 98 7.14 9.89 -9.97
C MET A 98 7.35 10.14 -11.46
N GLN A 99 7.15 11.37 -11.93
CA GLN A 99 7.41 11.77 -13.32
C GLN A 99 8.90 11.64 -13.65
N HIS A 100 9.77 12.07 -12.73
CA HIS A 100 11.21 11.92 -12.91
C HIS A 100 11.61 10.44 -13.01
N VAL A 101 11.02 9.59 -12.18
CA VAL A 101 11.21 8.14 -12.24
C VAL A 101 10.71 7.56 -13.56
N ALA A 102 9.53 7.98 -14.02
CA ALA A 102 8.98 7.53 -15.30
C ALA A 102 9.88 7.93 -16.49
N ASP A 103 10.44 9.14 -16.48
CA ASP A 103 11.39 9.61 -17.50
C ASP A 103 12.67 8.75 -17.52
N MET A 104 13.20 8.36 -16.35
CA MET A 104 14.36 7.45 -16.26
C MET A 104 14.08 6.06 -16.87
N PHE A 105 12.85 5.57 -16.73
CA PHE A 105 12.43 4.26 -17.24
C PHE A 105 11.79 4.32 -18.63
N GLY A 106 11.70 5.50 -19.26
CA GLY A 106 11.11 5.68 -20.59
C GLY A 106 9.61 5.40 -20.66
N ILE A 107 8.89 5.53 -19.53
CA ILE A 107 7.44 5.33 -19.46
C ILE A 107 6.76 6.63 -19.90
N ASP A 108 5.86 6.57 -20.90
CA ASP A 108 5.06 7.73 -21.29
C ASP A 108 3.92 7.96 -20.30
N TRP A 109 3.93 9.12 -19.63
CA TRP A 109 2.99 9.51 -18.60
C TRP A 109 2.19 10.76 -18.94
N ARG A 110 2.53 11.46 -20.05
CA ARG A 110 2.06 12.83 -20.31
C ARG A 110 0.58 12.86 -20.63
N GLU A 111 0.09 11.90 -21.42
CA GLU A 111 -1.31 11.79 -21.76
C GLU A 111 -2.19 11.43 -20.56
N ASP A 112 -1.73 10.48 -19.74
CA ASP A 112 -2.42 10.06 -18.53
C ASP A 112 -2.50 11.20 -17.51
N GLU A 113 -1.40 11.95 -17.34
CA GLU A 113 -1.40 13.11 -16.46
C GLU A 113 -2.38 14.19 -16.93
N ALA A 114 -2.41 14.49 -18.23
CA ALA A 114 -3.35 15.47 -18.77
C ALA A 114 -4.81 15.08 -18.50
N ARG A 115 -5.17 13.81 -18.75
CA ARG A 115 -6.51 13.26 -18.45
C ARG A 115 -6.83 13.33 -16.95
N ASN A 116 -5.89 12.91 -16.12
CA ASN A 116 -6.07 12.88 -14.66
C ASN A 116 -6.16 14.29 -14.07
N ARG A 117 -5.39 15.25 -14.60
CA ARG A 117 -5.43 16.65 -14.18
C ARG A 117 -6.76 17.30 -14.50
N ALA A 118 -7.33 17.05 -15.67
CA ALA A 118 -8.66 17.54 -16.03
C ALA A 118 -9.74 17.03 -15.05
N ARG A 119 -9.78 15.71 -14.83
CA ARG A 119 -10.70 15.08 -13.87
C ARG A 119 -10.49 15.59 -12.44
N ARG A 120 -9.24 15.77 -12.01
CA ARG A 120 -8.89 16.28 -10.69
C ARG A 120 -9.35 17.72 -10.50
N GLN A 121 -9.19 18.58 -11.50
CA GLN A 121 -9.65 19.97 -11.43
C GLN A 121 -11.18 20.05 -11.35
N GLU A 122 -11.90 19.22 -12.10
CA GLU A 122 -13.36 19.12 -12.00
C GLU A 122 -13.80 18.67 -10.61
N ALA A 123 -13.17 17.61 -10.07
CA ALA A 123 -13.46 17.11 -8.73
C ALA A 123 -13.16 18.16 -7.65
N LEU A 124 -12.03 18.86 -7.73
CA LEU A 124 -11.67 19.93 -6.79
C LEU A 124 -12.67 21.10 -6.84
N LYS A 125 -13.15 21.48 -8.03
CA LYS A 125 -14.19 22.50 -8.18
C LYS A 125 -15.49 22.06 -7.49
N GLN A 126 -15.91 20.81 -7.70
CA GLN A 126 -17.10 20.27 -7.05
C GLN A 126 -16.96 20.23 -5.52
N ILE A 127 -15.81 19.77 -5.01
CA ILE A 127 -15.52 19.71 -3.57
C ILE A 127 -15.52 21.12 -2.96
N ASN A 128 -14.84 22.08 -3.59
CA ASN A 128 -14.81 23.46 -3.10
C ASN A 128 -16.20 24.08 -3.10
N ALA A 129 -17.00 23.89 -4.16
CA ALA A 129 -18.38 24.37 -4.20
C ALA A 129 -19.24 23.75 -3.09
N GLN A 130 -19.05 22.46 -2.79
CA GLN A 130 -19.72 21.81 -1.67
C GLN A 130 -19.28 22.41 -0.33
N LEU A 131 -17.97 22.61 -0.10
CA LEU A 131 -17.46 23.21 1.13
C LEU A 131 -17.96 24.65 1.31
N ASP A 132 -18.03 25.44 0.25
CA ASP A 132 -18.57 26.80 0.28
C ASP A 132 -20.06 26.82 0.60
N SER A 133 -20.83 25.89 0.02
CA SER A 133 -22.26 25.75 0.34
C SER A 133 -22.49 25.35 1.81
N ARG A 134 -21.60 24.51 2.36
CA ARG A 134 -21.63 24.11 3.77
C ARG A 134 -21.21 25.24 4.68
N LEU A 135 -20.22 26.03 4.29
CA LEU A 135 -19.77 27.20 5.03
C LEU A 135 -20.90 28.22 5.15
N ALA A 136 -21.58 28.53 4.04
CA ALA A 136 -22.72 29.45 4.04
C ALA A 136 -23.85 28.96 4.96
N ARG A 137 -24.14 27.65 4.98
CA ARG A 137 -25.14 27.06 5.90
C ARG A 137 -24.69 27.14 7.35
N ALA A 138 -23.41 26.87 7.64
CA ALA A 138 -22.85 26.96 8.99
C ALA A 138 -22.83 28.40 9.52
N GLU A 139 -22.51 29.37 8.68
CA GLU A 139 -22.57 30.80 9.02
C GLU A 139 -24.00 31.28 9.24
N ALA A 140 -24.96 30.78 8.46
CA ALA A 140 -26.38 31.09 8.65
C ALA A 140 -26.94 30.48 9.95
N ALA A 141 -26.55 29.25 10.28
CA ALA A 141 -26.96 28.57 11.51
C ALA A 141 -26.25 29.12 12.76
N GLY A 142 -25.04 29.66 12.61
CA GLY A 142 -24.26 30.27 13.68
C GLY A 142 -24.67 31.70 14.05
N LYS A 143 -25.57 32.35 13.29
CA LYS A 143 -26.20 33.63 13.70
C LYS A 143 -27.32 33.32 14.68
N PRO A 144 -27.20 33.66 15.99
CA PRO A 144 -28.32 33.52 16.90
C PRO A 144 -29.47 34.40 16.38
N ALA A 145 -30.67 33.82 16.26
CA ALA A 145 -31.87 34.61 16.11
C ALA A 145 -31.98 35.50 17.35
N THR A 146 -31.76 36.81 17.19
CA THR A 146 -32.18 37.84 18.13
C THR A 146 -33.72 37.84 18.17
N GLY A 147 -34.29 36.90 18.92
CA GLY A 147 -35.68 36.89 19.34
C GLY A 147 -35.76 37.37 20.79
N PRO A 148 -36.72 38.23 21.16
CA PRO A 148 -36.72 38.91 22.44
C PRO A 148 -36.92 37.91 23.58
N ALA A 149 -35.97 37.86 24.51
CA ALA A 149 -36.23 37.33 25.83
C ALA A 149 -37.14 38.34 26.56
N GLN A 150 -38.41 37.98 26.72
CA GLN A 150 -39.39 38.62 27.59
C GLN A 150 -40.10 37.52 28.38
N PRO A 151 -40.59 37.82 29.59
CA PRO A 151 -39.88 38.25 30.80
C PRO A 151 -39.57 37.09 31.76
#